data_AF-A0AAU8N370-F1
#
_entry.id   AF-A0AAU8N370-F1
#
_cell.length_a   1.000
_cell.length_b   1.000
_cell.length_c   1.000
_cell.angle_alpha   90.00
_cell.angle_beta   90.00
_cell.angle_gamma   90.00
#
_symmetry.space_group_name_H-M   'P 1'
#
loop_
_entity.id
_entity.type
_entity.pdbx_description
1 polymer ?
#
loop_
_entity_poly.entity_id
_entity_poly.type
_entity_poly.pdbx_seq_one_letter_code
_entity_poly.pdbx_strand_id
1 'polypeptide(L)'
;MAARALESRVGLPVRAAYLSGSAPTVSEAVAAWRAEGARSIAVATYLLAEGRFSAALRSSGAEVLAPPIGHHAALAEVVVERYLRAA
;
A
#
# COMPACT_ATOMS: atom_id res chain seq x y z
N MET A 1 1.92 -11.83 -1.54
CA MET A 1 0.65 -11.40 -2.18
C MET A 1 0.60 -9.87 -2.11
N ALA A 2 0.49 -9.14 -3.22
CA ALA A 2 0.76 -7.68 -3.31
C ALA A 2 2.18 -7.24 -2.87
N ALA A 3 2.53 -7.25 -1.57
CA ALA A 3 3.85 -6.83 -1.07
C ALA A 3 5.02 -7.57 -1.75
N ARG A 4 4.96 -8.91 -1.83
CA ARG A 4 5.94 -9.73 -2.58
C ARG A 4 6.01 -9.41 -4.07
N ALA A 5 4.88 -9.09 -4.70
CA ALA A 5 4.83 -8.75 -6.12
C ALA A 5 5.38 -7.34 -6.39
N LEU A 6 5.22 -6.43 -5.42
CA LEU A 6 5.84 -5.12 -5.47
C LEU A 6 7.35 -5.24 -5.26
N GLU A 7 7.78 -5.99 -4.24
CA GLU A 7 9.21 -6.28 -3.97
C GLU A 7 9.92 -6.80 -5.21
N SER A 8 9.35 -7.78 -5.91
CA SER A 8 9.94 -8.30 -7.15
C SER A 8 9.99 -7.29 -8.29
N ARG A 9 9.04 -6.34 -8.35
CA ARG A 9 9.00 -5.29 -9.37
C ARG A 9 9.96 -4.14 -9.09
N VAL A 10 10.11 -3.73 -7.83
CA VAL A 10 10.92 -2.56 -7.46
C VAL A 10 12.35 -2.92 -7.04
N GLY A 11 12.63 -4.20 -6.74
CA GLY A 11 13.96 -4.65 -6.30
C GLY A 11 14.38 -4.12 -4.93
N LEU A 12 13.42 -3.65 -4.11
CA LEU A 12 13.63 -3.10 -2.78
C LEU A 12 12.82 -3.90 -1.76
N PRO A 13 13.27 -3.99 -0.49
CA PRO A 13 12.51 -4.65 0.57
C PRO A 13 11.11 -4.04 0.72
N VAL A 14 10.07 -4.88 0.76
CA VAL A 14 8.68 -4.44 0.98
C VAL A 14 8.07 -5.22 2.13
N ARG A 15 7.50 -4.50 3.10
CA ARG A 15 6.71 -5.07 4.21
C ARG A 15 5.25 -4.62 4.09
N ALA A 16 4.32 -5.53 4.35
CA ALA A 16 2.92 -5.18 4.46
C ALA A 16 2.67 -4.46 5.81
N ALA A 17 1.84 -3.43 5.77
CA ALA A 17 1.35 -2.71 6.94
C ALA A 17 -0.12 -2.31 6.69
N TYR A 18 -0.87 -2.11 7.77
CA TYR A 18 -2.32 -1.99 7.71
C TYR A 18 -2.80 -0.67 8.32
N LEU A 19 -3.91 -0.15 7.80
CA LEU A 19 -4.56 1.06 8.33
C LEU A 19 -5.59 0.77 9.41
N SER A 20 -6.02 -0.49 9.54
CA SER A 20 -6.95 -0.95 10.57
C SER A 20 -7.00 -2.47 10.63
N GLY A 21 -7.43 -3.02 11.77
CA GLY A 21 -7.84 -4.43 11.91
C GLY A 21 -6.69 -5.46 11.91
N SER A 22 -5.46 -5.03 11.66
CA SER A 22 -4.28 -5.88 11.68
C SER A 22 -3.02 -5.07 11.99
N ALA A 23 -1.94 -5.77 12.32
CA ALA A 23 -0.63 -5.23 12.64
C ALA A 23 0.43 -5.71 11.62
N PRO A 24 1.52 -4.96 11.41
CA PRO A 24 1.79 -3.65 12.01
C PRO A 24 0.94 -2.55 11.37
N THR A 25 0.65 -1.49 12.13
CA THR A 25 0.16 -0.24 11.56
C THR A 25 1.24 0.39 10.67
N VAL A 26 0.84 1.28 9.76
CA VAL A 26 1.80 1.94 8.87
C VAL A 26 2.84 2.75 9.66
N SER A 27 2.43 3.48 10.70
CA SER A 27 3.35 4.25 11.55
C SER A 27 4.31 3.35 12.33
N GLU A 28 3.86 2.20 12.83
CA GLU A 28 4.72 1.21 13.50
C GLU A 28 5.75 0.63 12.52
N ALA A 29 5.34 0.30 11.30
CA ALA A 29 6.24 -0.23 10.28
C ALA A 29 7.30 0.81 9.86
N VAL A 30 6.91 2.08 9.70
CA VAL A 30 7.83 3.19 9.42
C VAL A 30 8.82 3.34 10.57
N ALA A 31 8.36 3.38 11.82
CA ALA A 31 9.22 3.52 13.00
C ALA A 31 10.23 2.36 13.10
N ALA A 32 9.79 1.12 12.86
CA ALA A 32 10.66 -0.05 12.86
C ALA A 32 11.76 0.04 11.79
N TRP A 33 11.41 0.40 10.54
CA TRP A 33 12.40 0.60 9.49
C TRP A 33 13.38 1.73 9.80
N ARG A 34 12.93 2.83 10.42
CA ARG A 34 13.84 3.89 10.88
C ARG A 34 14.82 3.36 11.94
N ALA A 35 14.35 2.58 12.91
CA ALA A 35 15.20 1.96 13.92
C ALA A 35 16.21 0.97 13.32
N GLU A 36 15.86 0.31 12.20
CA GLU A 36 16.75 -0.55 11.42
C GLU A 36 17.72 0.23 10.50
N GLY A 37 17.67 1.56 10.51
CA GLY A 37 18.59 2.42 9.75
C GLY A 37 18.09 2.83 8.36
N ALA A 38 16.82 2.61 8.03
CA ALA A 38 16.25 3.06 6.76
C ALA A 38 16.27 4.60 6.67
N ARG A 39 17.00 5.12 5.68
CA ARG A 39 17.14 6.57 5.44
C ARG A 39 16.00 7.16 4.61
N SER A 40 15.34 6.36 3.79
CA SER A 40 14.16 6.77 3.02
C SER A 40 13.11 5.67 3.04
N ILE A 41 11.85 6.07 3.22
CA ILE A 41 10.71 5.16 3.33
C ILE A 41 9.58 5.69 2.44
N ALA A 42 9.14 4.84 1.51
CA ALA A 42 7.97 5.08 0.68
C ALA A 42 6.84 4.12 1.06
N VAL A 43 5.60 4.59 0.98
CA VAL A 43 4.39 3.78 1.16
C VAL A 43 3.63 3.72 -0.15
N ALA A 44 3.55 2.51 -0.72
CA ALA A 44 2.61 2.21 -1.77
C ALA A 44 1.24 1.91 -1.16
N THR A 45 0.20 2.62 -1.60
CA THR A 45 -1.16 2.40 -1.07
C THR A 45 -1.86 1.28 -1.82
N TYR A 46 -2.58 0.44 -1.09
CA TYR A 46 -3.49 -0.57 -1.65
C TYR A 46 -4.93 -0.18 -1.34
N LEU A 47 -5.29 1.02 -1.79
CA LEU A 47 -6.59 1.66 -1.61
C LEU A 47 -7.21 1.93 -2.98
N LEU A 48 -8.52 1.76 -3.11
CA LEU A 48 -9.21 1.97 -4.39
C LEU A 48 -9.55 3.44 -4.65
N ALA A 49 -9.76 4.23 -3.60
CA ALA A 49 -10.16 5.62 -3.71
C ALA A 49 -9.57 6.45 -2.56
N GLU A 50 -9.61 7.77 -2.75
CA GLU A 50 -9.33 8.73 -1.68
C GLU A 50 -10.40 8.65 -0.58
N GLY A 51 -10.00 8.95 0.66
CA GLY A 51 -10.90 8.98 1.80
C GLY A 51 -10.18 9.03 3.14
N ARG A 52 -10.87 8.63 4.21
CA ARG A 52 -10.34 8.68 5.58
C ARG A 52 -8.99 7.96 5.74
N PHE A 53 -8.85 6.82 5.07
CA PHE A 53 -7.65 5.99 5.17
C PHE A 53 -6.46 6.56 4.43
N SER A 54 -6.63 7.04 3.19
CA SER A 54 -5.55 7.73 2.47
C SER A 54 -5.17 9.04 3.16
N ALA A 55 -6.13 9.75 3.76
CA ALA A 55 -5.87 10.93 4.56
C ALA A 55 -5.01 10.65 5.81
N ALA A 56 -5.29 9.57 6.52
CA ALA A 56 -4.55 9.17 7.72
C ALA A 56 -3.08 8.82 7.44
N LEU A 57 -2.75 8.38 6.22
CA LEU A 57 -1.37 8.08 5.84
C LEU A 57 -0.44 9.31 5.85
N ARG A 58 -0.98 10.52 5.73
CA ARG A 58 -0.18 11.76 5.75
C ARG A 58 0.58 11.96 7.06
N SER A 59 0.11 11.36 8.16
CA SER A 59 0.80 11.39 9.45
C SER A 59 1.65 10.15 9.73
N SER A 60 1.92 9.30 8.72
CA SER A 60 2.69 8.06 8.91
C SER A 60 4.20 8.26 9.12
N GLY A 61 4.75 9.42 8.73
CA GLY A 61 6.19 9.69 8.77
C GLY A 61 6.99 9.14 7.58
N ALA A 62 6.31 8.57 6.57
CA ALA A 62 6.94 8.20 5.30
C ALA A 62 7.22 9.45 4.44
N GLU A 63 8.29 9.42 3.66
CA GLU A 63 8.70 10.53 2.78
C GLU A 63 7.86 10.59 1.50
N VAL A 64 7.46 9.43 1.00
CA VAL A 64 6.69 9.30 -0.23
C VAL A 64 5.45 8.48 0.05
N LEU A 65 4.30 9.02 -0.35
CA LEU A 65 3.01 8.34 -0.30
C LEU A 65 2.47 8.26 -1.73
N ALA A 66 2.28 7.05 -2.24
CA ALA A 66 1.61 6.86 -3.52
C ALA A 66 0.11 7.18 -3.39
N PRO A 67 -0.53 7.81 -4.38
CA PRO A 67 -1.98 7.99 -4.38
C PRO A 67 -2.69 6.62 -4.42
N PRO A 68 -3.97 6.53 -4.00
CA PRO A 68 -4.80 5.35 -4.21
C PRO A 68 -4.80 4.91 -5.68
N ILE A 69 -5.05 3.63 -5.93
CA ILE A 69 -5.12 3.03 -7.28
C ILE A 69 -6.12 3.79 -8.17
N GLY A 70 -7.23 4.25 -7.59
CA GLY A 70 -8.20 5.07 -8.30
C GLY A 70 -8.81 4.35 -9.50
N HIS A 71 -8.98 5.09 -10.59
CA HIS A 71 -9.62 4.65 -11.83
C HIS A 71 -8.66 3.98 -12.82
N HIS A 72 -7.56 3.39 -12.36
CA HIS A 72 -6.60 2.72 -13.24
C HIS A 72 -7.29 1.67 -14.13
N ALA A 73 -6.98 1.62 -15.43
CA ALA A 73 -7.68 0.74 -16.39
C ALA A 73 -7.65 -0.74 -16.01
N ALA A 74 -6.50 -1.25 -15.57
CA ALA A 74 -6.35 -2.61 -15.02
C ALA A 74 -7.29 -2.90 -13.82
N LEU A 75 -7.68 -1.85 -13.08
CA LEU A 75 -8.83 -1.78 -12.17
C LEU A 75 -10.08 -2.46 -12.74
N ALA A 76 -10.60 -1.82 -13.78
CA ALA A 76 -11.83 -2.21 -14.43
C ALA A 76 -11.73 -3.61 -15.05
N GLU A 77 -10.60 -3.95 -15.67
CA GLU A 77 -10.35 -5.28 -16.25
C GLU A 77 -10.50 -6.38 -15.20
N VAL A 78 -9.88 -6.22 -14.03
CA VAL A 78 -9.98 -7.19 -12.92
C VAL A 78 -11.42 -7.30 -12.39
N VAL A 79 -12.15 -6.19 -12.32
CA VAL A 79 -13.56 -6.20 -11.89
C VAL A 79 -14.44 -6.96 -12.87
N VAL A 80 -14.31 -6.69 -14.17
CA VAL A 80 -15.07 -7.38 -15.23
C VAL A 80 -14.75 -8.87 -15.23
N GLU A 81 -13.46 -9.23 -15.17
CA GLU A 81 -13.03 -10.62 -15.12
C GLU A 81 -13.67 -11.36 -13.94
N ARG A 82 -13.66 -10.75 -12.75
CA ARG A 82 -14.25 -11.36 -11.53
C ARG A 82 -15.76 -11.49 -11.62
N TYR A 83 -16.44 -10.51 -12.20
CA TYR A 83 -17.89 -10.56 -12.40
C TYR A 83 -18.27 -11.71 -13.33
N LEU A 84 -17.61 -11.83 -14.48
CA LEU A 84 -17.87 -12.91 -15.45
C LEU A 84 -17.54 -14.30 -14.91
N ARG A 85 -16.57 -14.44 -14.01
CA ARG A 85 -16.24 -15.70 -13.33
C ARG A 85 -17.26 -16.11 -12.26
N ALA A 86 -18.04 -15.17 -11.74
CA ALA A 86 -19.01 -15.42 -10.68
C ALA A 86 -20.44 -15.66 -11.22
N ALA A 87 -20.67 -15.32 -12.49
CA ALA A 87 -21.89 -15.61 -13.23
C ALA A 87 -21.87 -17.05 -13.77
#